data_AF-A0AAV3FGX9-F1
#
_entry.id   AF-A0AAV3FGX9-F1
#
_cell.length_a   1.000
_cell.length_b   1.000
_cell.length_c   1.000
_cell.angle_alpha   90.00
_cell.angle_beta   90.00
_cell.angle_gamma   90.00
#
_symmetry.space_group_name_H-M   'P 1'
#
loop_
_entity.id
_entity.type
_entity.pdbx_description
1 polymer ?
#
loop_
_entity_poly.entity_id
_entity_poly.type
_entity_poly.pdbx_seq_one_letter_code
_entity_poly.pdbx_strand_id
1 'polypeptide(L)' 'MLDIEKEAEVVRLMFNLCIEGNGYRIISSKLTEMNVLNRKGKPFLASTIKNMLHNKKYCGFNVMG' A
#
# COMPACT_ATOMS: atom_id res chain seq x y z
N MET A 1 3.15 -3.44 19.09
CA MET A 1 4.26 -2.56 18.63
C MET A 1 4.87 -3.13 17.36
N LEU A 2 4.07 -3.38 16.31
CA LEU A 2 4.50 -4.07 15.08
C LEU A 2 3.47 -3.84 13.95
N ASP A 3 3.25 -2.59 13.54
CA ASP A 3 2.26 -2.30 12.47
C ASP A 3 2.81 -1.44 11.30
N ILE A 4 3.90 -0.69 11.48
CA ILE A 4 4.46 0.18 10.43
C ILE A 4 5.36 -0.55 9.44
N GLU A 5 6.14 -1.54 9.89
CA GLU A 5 7.11 -2.21 9.03
C GLU A 5 6.43 -3.04 7.94
N LYS A 6 5.33 -3.74 8.30
CA LYS A 6 4.51 -4.48 7.32
C LYS A 6 3.84 -3.55 6.32
N GLU A 7 3.31 -2.42 6.77
CA GLU A 7 2.72 -1.43 5.84
C GLU A 7 3.77 -0.84 4.90
N ALA A 8 4.98 -0.56 5.40
CA ALA A 8 6.07 -0.03 4.57
C ALA A 8 6.51 -1.02 3.48
N GLU A 9 6.56 -2.32 3.79
CA GLU A 9 6.88 -3.37 2.82
C GLU A 9 5.81 -3.44 1.70
N VAL A 10 4.53 -3.35 2.08
CA VAL A 10 3.41 -3.32 1.14
C VAL A 10 3.48 -2.10 0.21
N VAL A 11 3.80 -0.92 0.74
CA VAL A 11 3.94 0.30 -0.06
C VAL A 11 5.11 0.19 -1.03
N ARG A 12 6.25 -0.37 -0.60
CA ARG A 12 7.40 -0.62 -1.49
C ARG A 12 7.03 -1.60 -2.61
N LEU A 13 6.26 -2.63 -2.29
CA LEU A 13 5.81 -3.61 -3.28
C LEU A 13 4.84 -2.99 -4.30
N MET A 14 3.90 -2.16 -3.83
CA MET A 14 3.04 -1.35 -4.70
C MET A 14 3.85 -0.46 -5.66
N PHE A 15 4.89 0.20 -5.16
CA PHE A 15 5.76 1.05 -5.97
C PHE A 15 6.50 0.24 -7.05
N ASN A 16 7.09 -0.90 -6.69
CA ASN A 16 7.77 -1.77 -7.66
C ASN A 16 6.82 -2.22 -8.77
N LEU A 17 5.62 -2.68 -8.42
CA LEU A 17 4.61 -3.09 -9.41
C LEU A 17 4.18 -1.93 -10.32
N CYS A 18 4.11 -0.71 -9.78
CA CYS A 18 3.81 0.49 -10.55
C CYS A 18 4.95 0.84 -11.52
N ILE A 19 6.21 0.71 -11.09
CA ILE A 19 7.40 0.95 -11.93
C ILE A 19 7.50 -0.06 -13.08
N GLU A 20 7.08 -1.31 -12.85
CA GLU A 20 6.95 -2.33 -13.91
C GLU A 20 5.88 -1.98 -14.98
N GLY A 21 5.11 -0.90 -14.80
CA GLY A 21 4.06 -0.50 -15.73
C GLY A 21 2.69 -1.13 -15.46
N ASN A 22 2.52 -1.81 -14.32
CA ASN A 22 1.21 -2.33 -13.94
C ASN A 22 0.32 -1.16 -13.50
N GLY A 23 -0.84 -1.00 -14.15
CA GLY A 23 -1.84 -0.02 -13.70
C GLY A 23 -2.39 -0.36 -12.32
N TYR A 24 -2.92 0.63 -11.59
CA TYR A 24 -3.44 0.46 -10.22
C TYR A 24 -4.43 -0.70 -10.05
N ARG A 25 -5.21 -1.01 -11.08
CA ARG A 25 -6.15 -2.13 -11.10
C ARG A 25 -5.44 -3.49 -11.08
N ILE A 26 -4.37 -3.63 -11.87
CA ILE A 26 -3.52 -4.84 -11.87
C ILE A 26 -2.77 -4.96 -10.54
N ILE A 27 -2.24 -3.85 -10.03
CA ILE A 27 -1.58 -3.80 -8.71
C ILE A 27 -2.54 -4.31 -7.62
N SER A 28 -3.80 -3.85 -7.62
CA SER A 28 -4.81 -4.32 -6.65
C SER A 28 -5.04 -5.83 -6.73
N SER A 29 -5.10 -6.39 -7.94
CA SER A 29 -5.29 -7.82 -8.14
C SER A 29 -4.07 -8.61 -7.65
N LYS A 30 -2.86 -8.20 -8.05
CA LYS A 30 -1.61 -8.83 -7.61
C LYS A 30 -1.44 -8.80 -6.08
N LEU A 31 -1.75 -7.68 -5.44
CA LEU A 31 -1.72 -7.57 -3.98
C LEU A 31 -2.72 -8.54 -3.33
N THR A 32 -3.92 -8.65 -3.90
CA THR A 32 -4.94 -9.58 -3.40
C THR A 32 -4.48 -11.03 -3.53
N GLU A 33 -3.86 -11.39 -4.65
CA GLU A 33 -3.24 -12.71 -4.86
C GLU A 33 -2.09 -12.98 -3.89
N MET A 34 -1.29 -11.96 -3.58
CA MET A 34 -0.20 -12.02 -2.58
C MET A 34 -0.69 -11.98 -1.13
N ASN A 35 -2.02 -12.06 -0.89
CA ASN A 35 -2.64 -11.97 0.43
C ASN A 35 -2.37 -10.64 1.15
N VAL A 36 -2.00 -9.61 0.41
CA VAL A 36 -1.77 -8.26 0.90
C VAL A 36 -3.11 -7.53 0.94
N LEU A 37 -3.79 -7.68 2.07
CA LEU A 37 -5.11 -7.12 2.35
C LEU A 37 -4.98 -5.99 3.38
N ASN A 38 -5.95 -5.08 3.39
CA ASN A 38 -6.01 -4.05 4.43
C ASN A 38 -6.33 -4.68 5.80
N ARG A 39 -6.29 -3.86 6.86
CA ARG A 39 -6.62 -4.27 8.25
C ARG A 39 -8.03 -4.89 8.44
N LYS A 40 -8.93 -4.74 7.44
CA LYS A 40 -10.27 -5.33 7.38
C LYS A 40 -10.35 -6.57 6.47
N GLY A 41 -9.22 -7.09 5.98
CA GLY A 41 -9.18 -8.23 5.06
C GLY A 41 -9.72 -7.91 3.66
N LYS A 42 -9.73 -6.63 3.26
CA LYS A 42 -10.23 -6.21 1.94
C LYS A 42 -9.09 -5.84 0.99
N PRO A 43 -9.28 -6.05 -0.33
CA PRO A 43 -8.31 -5.65 -1.33
C PRO A 43 -8.16 -4.12 -1.36
N PHE A 44 -6.95 -3.66 -1.71
CA PHE A 44 -6.66 -2.23 -1.86
C PHE A 44 -7.29 -1.68 -3.13
N LEU A 45 -8.20 -0.72 -3.02
CA LEU A 45 -8.74 -0.05 -4.20
C LEU A 45 -7.67 0.84 -4.84
N ALA A 46 -7.77 1.08 -6.14
CA ALA A 46 -6.88 2.01 -6.85
C ALA A 46 -6.82 3.41 -6.20
N SER A 47 -7.94 3.89 -5.67
CA SER A 47 -8.00 5.13 -4.90
C SER A 47 -7.23 5.04 -3.59
N THR A 48 -7.33 3.93 -2.87
CA THR A 48 -6.55 3.65 -1.64
C THR A 48 -5.07 3.54 -1.94
N ILE A 49 -4.67 2.83 -2.99
CA ILE A 49 -3.28 2.71 -3.46
C ILE A 49 -2.72 4.10 -3.78
N LYS A 50 -3.44 4.89 -4.57
CA LYS A 50 -3.07 6.28 -4.87
C LYS A 50 -2.92 7.10 -3.60
N ASN A 51 -3.86 6.97 -2.65
CA ASN A 51 -3.77 7.68 -1.37
C ASN A 51 -2.57 7.20 -0.56
N MET A 52 -2.25 5.91 -0.52
CA MET A 52 -1.10 5.36 0.21
C MET A 52 0.24 5.80 -0.39
N LEU A 53 0.37 5.75 -1.73
CA LEU A 53 1.55 6.28 -2.43
C LEU A 53 1.73 7.79 -2.24
N HIS A 54 0.62 8.53 -2.15
CA HIS A 54 0.64 10.00 -2.08
C HIS A 54 0.65 10.54 -0.64
N ASN A 55 0.33 9.71 0.35
CA ASN A 55 0.27 10.10 1.75
C ASN A 55 1.68 10.09 2.36
N LYS A 56 2.32 11.26 2.31
CA LYS A 56 3.61 11.60 2.95
C LYS A 56 3.70 11.27 4.45
N LYS A 57 2.60 10.90 5.13
CA LYS A 57 2.65 10.47 6.54
C LYS A 57 3.47 9.19 6.75
N TYR A 58 3.54 8.29 5.77
CA TYR A 58 4.36 7.07 5.86
C TYR A 58 5.88 7.32 5.70
N CYS A 59 6.28 8.57 5.45
CA CYS A 59 7.68 9.01 5.52
C CYS A 59 8.09 9.56 6.91
N GLY A 60 7.29 9.32 7.96
CA GLY A 60 7.73 9.57 9.35
C GLY A 60 7.12 10.79 10.05
N PHE A 61 5.89 11.20 9.73
CA PHE A 61 5.22 12.21 10.56
C PHE A 61 4.31 11.58 11.60
N ASN A 62 4.92 11.37 12.77
CA ASN A 62 4.27 11.29 14.07
C ASN A 62 3.38 12.54 14.24
N VAL A 63 2.10 12.44 13.91
CA VAL A 63 1.11 13.41 14.41
C VAL A 63 0.85 13.07 15.87
N MET A 64 1.74 13.56 16.72
CA MET A 64 1.43 13.77 18.13
C MET A 64 0.36 14.85 18.18
N GLY A 65 -0.82 14.48 18.65
CA GLY A 65 -1.91 15.37 19.01
C GLY A 65 -2.53 14.81 20.29
#